data_AF-A0A537IU68-F1
#
_entry.id   AF-A0A537IU68-F1
#
_cell.length_a   1.000
_cell.length_b   1.000
_cell.length_c   1.000
_cell.angle_alpha   90.00
_cell.angle_beta   90.00
_cell.angle_gamma   90.00
#
_symmetry.space_group_name_H-M   'P 1'
#
loop_
_entity.id
_entity.type
_entity.pdbx_description
1 polymer ?
#
loop_
_entity_poly.entity_id
_entity_poly.type
_entity_poly.pdbx_seq_one_letter_code
_entity_poly.pdbx_strand_id
1 'polypeptide(L)'
;MKTTLAAIAFIAMIMMACGPSREVNVEMVNAQLVKVDTIYRSSDNPKQQLTWRDSDNIEYISIVSMNRSYPLGVVMSMLRPR
;
A
#
# COMPACT_ATOMS: atom_id res chain seq x y z
N MET A 1 29.98 -42.09 14.11
CA MET A 1 29.81 -40.82 14.86
C MET A 1 29.87 -39.57 13.97
N LYS A 2 30.65 -39.52 12.88
CA LYS A 2 30.71 -38.34 11.99
C LYS A 2 29.49 -38.20 11.04
N THR A 3 28.86 -39.31 10.67
CA THR A 3 27.73 -39.36 9.73
C THR A 3 26.43 -38.82 10.32
N THR A 4 26.20 -39.00 11.61
CA THR A 4 25.00 -38.52 12.32
C THR A 4 25.00 -37.01 12.49
N LEU A 5 26.17 -36.39 12.68
CA LEU A 5 26.29 -34.94 12.81
C LEU A 5 25.96 -34.21 11.49
N ALA A 6 26.40 -34.77 10.36
CA ALA A 6 26.13 -34.23 9.04
C ALA A 6 24.63 -34.28 8.70
N ALA A 7 23.94 -35.35 9.10
CA ALA A 7 22.50 -35.49 8.89
C ALA A 7 21.69 -34.43 9.68
N ILE A 8 22.07 -34.15 10.93
CA ILE A 8 21.40 -33.14 11.76
C ILE A 8 21.62 -31.73 11.17
N ALA A 9 22.82 -31.41 10.71
CA ALA A 9 23.13 -30.13 10.07
C ALA A 9 22.33 -29.92 8.77
N PHE A 10 22.15 -30.99 7.97
CA PHE A 10 21.37 -30.94 6.74
C PHE A 10 19.88 -30.71 7.00
N ILE A 11 19.31 -31.36 8.01
CA ILE A 11 17.89 -31.18 8.40
C ILE A 11 17.65 -29.76 8.90
N ALA A 12 18.56 -29.22 9.72
CA ALA A 12 18.47 -27.84 10.22
C ALA A 12 18.51 -26.81 9.07
N MET A 13 19.34 -27.04 8.05
CA MET A 13 19.46 -26.16 6.89
C MET A 13 18.18 -26.13 6.04
N ILE A 14 17.52 -27.27 5.85
CA ILE A 14 16.25 -27.36 5.10
C ILE A 14 15.13 -26.61 5.82
N MET A 15 15.08 -26.67 7.15
CA MET A 15 14.05 -25.98 7.94
C MET A 15 14.19 -24.46 7.90
N MET A 16 15.41 -23.93 7.71
CA MET A 16 15.64 -22.48 7.61
C MET A 16 15.35 -21.91 6.22
N ALA A 17 15.23 -22.75 5.19
CA ALA A 17 14.96 -22.31 3.82
C ALA A 17 13.46 -22.09 3.53
N CYS A 18 12.56 -22.60 4.38
CA CYS A 18 11.12 -22.46 4.23
C CYS A 18 10.58 -21.29 5.08
N GLY A 19 10.99 -20.07 4.74
CA GLY A 19 10.33 -18.87 5.24
C GLY A 19 9.10 -18.56 4.38
N PRO A 20 7.90 -18.36 4.95
CA PRO A 20 6.76 -17.94 4.15
C PRO A 20 7.04 -16.54 3.57
N SER A 21 7.21 -16.44 2.25
CA SER A 21 7.17 -15.15 1.57
C SER A 21 5.74 -14.62 1.67
N ARG A 22 5.55 -13.53 2.43
CA ARG A 22 4.30 -12.78 2.41
C ARG A 22 4.35 -11.81 1.25
N GLU A 23 3.97 -12.30 0.07
CA GLU A 23 3.78 -11.45 -1.10
C GLU A 23 2.39 -10.80 -1.01
N VAL A 24 2.35 -9.47 -1.12
CA VAL A 24 1.11 -8.71 -1.14
C VAL A 24 0.65 -8.64 -2.60
N ASN A 25 -0.45 -9.33 -2.93
CA ASN A 25 -1.05 -9.29 -4.25
C ASN A 25 -1.80 -7.96 -4.47
N VAL A 26 -1.11 -7.01 -5.08
CA VAL A 26 -1.64 -5.70 -5.46
C VAL A 26 -1.44 -5.46 -6.95
N GLU A 27 -2.32 -4.67 -7.52
CA GLU A 27 -2.19 -4.14 -8.87
C GLU A 27 -2.15 -2.62 -8.88
N MET A 28 -1.45 -2.06 -9.87
CA MET A 28 -1.38 -0.62 -10.09
C MET A 28 -2.53 -0.20 -11.00
N VAL A 29 -3.37 0.71 -10.51
CA VAL A 29 -4.49 1.27 -11.27
C VAL A 29 -4.34 2.78 -11.41
N ASN A 30 -4.87 3.33 -12.50
CA ASN A 30 -4.91 4.78 -12.68
C ASN A 30 -6.22 5.33 -12.10
N ALA A 31 -6.11 6.20 -11.10
CA ALA A 31 -7.25 6.85 -10.46
C ALA A 31 -7.22 8.36 -10.71
N GLN A 32 -8.37 8.92 -11.06
CA GLN A 32 -8.56 10.34 -11.29
C GLN A 32 -9.01 11.04 -10.02
N LEU A 33 -8.47 12.23 -9.72
CA LEU A 33 -8.95 13.07 -8.63
C LEU A 33 -10.33 13.63 -8.95
N VAL A 34 -11.35 13.18 -8.23
CA VAL A 34 -12.76 13.57 -8.47
C VAL A 34 -13.29 14.55 -7.43
N LYS A 35 -12.66 14.62 -6.24
CA LYS A 35 -13.10 15.51 -5.16
C LYS A 35 -11.94 15.93 -4.26
N VAL A 36 -12.01 17.18 -3.78
CA VAL A 36 -11.11 17.75 -2.79
C VAL A 36 -11.96 18.37 -1.68
N ASP A 37 -11.91 17.81 -0.48
CA ASP A 37 -12.61 18.32 0.70
C ASP A 37 -11.62 18.89 1.72
N THR A 38 -12.10 19.74 2.63
CA THR A 38 -11.35 20.14 3.83
C THR A 38 -11.85 19.36 5.03
N ILE A 39 -10.93 18.73 5.77
CA ILE A 39 -11.25 17.99 7.00
C ILE A 39 -10.57 18.63 8.21
N TYR A 40 -11.25 18.59 9.35
CA TYR A 40 -10.79 19.14 10.62
C TYR A 40 -10.70 18.00 11.63
N ARG A 41 -9.56 17.28 11.66
CA ARG A 41 -9.31 16.20 12.65
C ARG A 41 -8.84 16.73 14.00
N SER A 42 -8.18 17.88 14.01
CA SER A 42 -7.84 18.67 15.19
C SER A 42 -8.16 20.12 14.85
N SER A 43 -8.71 20.88 15.81
CA SER A 43 -9.20 22.25 15.62
C SER A 43 -8.16 23.18 14.97
N ASP A 44 -6.88 22.88 15.17
CA ASP A 44 -5.81 23.84 14.90
C ASP A 44 -5.13 23.61 13.54
N ASN A 45 -5.40 22.49 12.86
CA ASN A 45 -4.71 22.13 11.62
C ASN A 45 -5.65 21.46 10.60
N PRO A 46 -6.39 22.23 9.78
CA PRO A 46 -7.15 21.68 8.67
C PRO A 46 -6.24 20.91 7.72
N LYS A 47 -6.78 19.85 7.11
CA LYS A 47 -6.12 19.07 6.07
C LYS A 47 -7.03 18.94 4.86
N GLN A 48 -6.44 18.69 3.69
CA GLN A 48 -7.21 18.36 2.51
C GLN A 48 -7.41 16.85 2.44
N GLN A 49 -8.62 16.42 2.16
CA GLN A 49 -8.93 15.04 1.78
C GLN A 49 -9.14 15.00 0.27
N LEU A 50 -8.31 14.23 -0.42
CA LEU A 50 -8.40 13.99 -1.84
C LEU A 50 -9.11 12.65 -2.06
N THR A 51 -10.18 12.66 -2.84
CA THR A 51 -10.88 11.44 -3.26
C THR A 51 -10.57 11.16 -4.72
N TRP A 52 -9.97 10.00 -4.95
CA TRP A 52 -9.60 9.51 -6.27
C TRP A 52 -10.56 8.40 -6.68
N ARG A 53 -10.82 8.27 -7.98
CA ARG A 53 -11.69 7.23 -8.52
C ARG A 53 -11.05 6.57 -9.73
N ASP A 54 -10.98 5.24 -9.75
CA ASP A 54 -10.50 4.49 -10.92
C ASP A 54 -11.61 4.24 -11.95
N SER A 55 -11.29 3.52 -13.04
CA SER A 55 -12.24 3.15 -14.09
C SER A 55 -13.37 2.23 -13.62
N ASP A 56 -13.12 1.50 -12.53
CA ASP A 56 -14.07 0.54 -11.95
C ASP A 56 -14.94 1.21 -10.86
N ASN A 57 -14.88 2.55 -10.76
CA ASN A 57 -15.57 3.39 -9.78
C ASN A 57 -15.18 3.13 -8.31
N ILE A 58 -14.01 2.54 -8.08
CA ILE A 58 -13.47 2.36 -6.73
C ILE A 58 -12.87 3.67 -6.25
N GLU A 59 -13.24 4.08 -5.04
CA GLU A 59 -12.75 5.31 -4.43
C GLU A 59 -11.56 5.09 -3.49
N TYR A 60 -10.57 5.96 -3.60
CA TYR A 60 -9.38 6.00 -2.76
C TYR A 60 -9.28 7.34 -2.07
N ILE A 61 -8.74 7.36 -0.85
CA ILE A 61 -8.62 8.57 -0.05
C ILE A 61 -7.15 8.81 0.29
N SER A 62 -6.67 10.04 0.04
CA SER A 62 -5.39 10.52 0.57
C SER A 62 -5.59 11.81 1.34
N ILE A 63 -4.87 11.96 2.45
CA ILE A 63 -4.94 13.16 3.31
C ILE A 63 -3.63 13.93 3.18
N VAL A 64 -3.70 15.19 2.78
CA VAL A 64 -2.54 16.05 2.51
C VAL A 64 -2.66 17.39 3.23
N SER A 65 -1.57 18.14 3.31
CA SER A 65 -1.53 19.48 3.91
C SER A 65 -2.20 20.54 3.03
N MET A 66 -2.75 21.60 3.65
CA MET A 66 -3.43 22.70 2.95
C MET A 66 -2.53 23.58 2.08
N ASN A 67 -1.20 23.39 2.13
CA ASN A 67 -0.23 24.23 1.40
C ASN A 67 -0.05 23.85 -0.07
N ARG A 68 -0.82 22.88 -0.59
CA ARG A 68 -0.77 22.44 -1.98
C ARG A 68 -2.15 22.56 -2.61
N SER A 69 -2.14 22.82 -3.91
CA SER A 69 -3.35 22.80 -4.74
C SER A 69 -3.30 21.57 -5.65
N TYR A 70 -4.42 20.87 -5.74
CA TYR A 70 -4.57 19.68 -6.56
C TYR A 70 -5.73 19.90 -7.53
N PRO A 71 -5.46 20.06 -8.84
CA PRO A 71 -6.52 20.27 -9.81
C PRO A 71 -7.36 19.00 -9.98
N LEU A 72 -8.68 19.17 -10.00
CA LEU A 72 -9.60 18.08 -10.32
C LEU A 72 -9.27 17.52 -11.70
N GLY A 73 -9.41 16.20 -11.85
CA GLY A 73 -9.16 15.50 -13.09
C GLY A 73 -7.73 14.99 -13.27
N VAL A 74 -6.79 15.32 -12.39
CA VAL A 74 -5.43 14.75 -12.40
C VAL A 74 -5.48 13.25 -12.14
N VAL A 75 -4.64 12.51 -12.85
CA VAL A 75 -4.52 11.05 -12.72
C VAL A 75 -3.28 10.69 -11.92
N MET A 76 -3.41 9.69 -11.05
CA MET A 76 -2.32 9.14 -10.25
C MET A 76 -2.44 7.62 -10.18
N SER A 77 -1.31 6.93 -10.12
CA SER A 77 -1.29 5.49 -9.92
C SER A 77 -1.53 5.14 -8.45
N MET A 78 -2.48 4.24 -8.21
CA MET A 78 -2.88 3.74 -6.89
C MET A 78 -2.66 2.24 -6.81
N LEU A 79 -2.36 1.74 -5.61
CA LEU A 79 -2.28 0.31 -5.34
C LEU A 79 -3.66 -0.20 -4.95
N ARG A 80 -4.19 -1.14 -5.73
CA ARG A 80 -5.44 -1.83 -5.47
C ARG A 80 -5.17 -3.28 -5.06
N PRO A 81 -5.73 -3.77 -3.95
CA PRO A 81 -5.72 -5.21 -3.65
C PRO A 81 -6.46 -5.97 -4.77
N ARG A 82 -5.87 -7.07 -5.25
CA ARG A 82 -6.57 -7.98 -6.17
C ARG A 82 -7.55 -8.89 -5.45
#